data_AF-A0A852BYW5-F1
#
_entry.id   AF-A0A852BYW5-F1
#
_cell.length_a   1.000
_cell.length_b   1.000
_cell.length_c   1.000
_cell.angle_alpha   90.00
_cell.angle_beta   90.00
_cell.angle_gamma   90.00
#
_symmetry.space_group_name_H-M   'P 1'
#
loop_
_entity.id
_entity.type
_entity.pdbx_description
1 polymer ?
#
loop_
_entity_poly.entity_id
_entity_poly.type
_entity_poly.pdbx_seq_one_letter_code
_entity_poly.pdbx_strand_id
1 'polypeptide(L)'
;QQEGPSLRQKPEEIPVKEDENLVADEVRRLQKQIRIAAEKRKGYGANVTQQLQAQQKEIKSLTQGHLDVTLKVSQRMPSKSTITADRNRVEINRLLQLKSQNEAVIRERKAQLAELDKQILELEKEIVKQKQKTVKAKQAKDIKLLQKKIERLEKRLYNATVRFNSSLTRNNKLREEIESMRIQKAILDNTCWKLHRQLEQQRQRMTTAMKQCAEATEERMEAAATIDGIKKRNIQETVRYKVELEKLKCITTKQNKLKNFIVSKLTDRSGLEEKDKKEKALKAAERYRKRQGESLECREVAYKHLLEMSEEDIDQLMNIFTEREDKNFCSLSYCNKLKDDVEKLKQQISDLQVCAKLFVKISDQERAERRNFEILKELEEKLMETTKKANLCEESLKETSKALGQKKSDMEALLKEISSNSEIIEELKGTGQITHHSLVQFFGLLEKMTNELLLKESVLRYISTEGSDEPQPFTSPLLGDTGLIQEMDQAQLFPKPPPLDSTVDVIDACE
;
A
#
# COMPACT_ATOMS: atom_id res chain seq x y z
N GLN A 1 -72.45 59.84 -116.54
CA GLN A 1 -73.91 59.65 -116.50
C GLN A 1 -74.52 60.61 -117.51
N GLN A 2 -75.22 60.04 -118.52
CA GLN A 2 -76.29 60.57 -119.39
C GLN A 2 -76.02 61.83 -120.26
N GLU A 3 -75.91 61.67 -121.60
CA GLU A 3 -76.98 61.64 -122.65
C GLU A 3 -77.49 63.04 -123.02
N GLY A 4 -77.27 63.55 -124.24
CA GLY A 4 -78.19 63.38 -125.38
C GLY A 4 -78.49 64.74 -126.08
N PRO A 5 -79.16 64.80 -127.27
CA PRO A 5 -78.67 65.57 -128.44
C PRO A 5 -79.67 66.52 -129.18
N SER A 6 -79.13 67.26 -130.17
CA SER A 6 -79.63 67.79 -131.49
C SER A 6 -81.12 67.79 -131.90
N LEU A 7 -81.55 68.82 -132.69
CA LEU A 7 -82.53 68.83 -133.83
C LEU A 7 -82.59 70.27 -134.44
N ARG A 8 -82.26 70.59 -135.72
CA ARG A 8 -82.96 70.48 -137.05
C ARG A 8 -84.43 70.97 -137.02
N GLN A 9 -84.97 71.87 -137.86
CA GLN A 9 -85.09 71.96 -139.35
C GLN A 9 -85.91 73.27 -139.68
N LYS A 10 -85.59 74.13 -140.68
CA LYS A 10 -85.98 74.18 -142.14
C LYS A 10 -87.28 75.01 -142.48
N PRO A 11 -87.54 75.42 -143.76
CA PRO A 11 -87.89 76.80 -144.20
C PRO A 11 -89.15 76.92 -145.11
N GLU A 12 -89.48 78.12 -145.64
CA GLU A 12 -90.29 78.40 -146.88
C GLU A 12 -90.24 79.93 -147.17
N GLU A 13 -89.70 80.47 -148.28
CA GLU A 13 -90.17 80.62 -149.70
C GLU A 13 -91.28 81.70 -149.98
N ILE A 14 -90.81 82.92 -150.37
CA ILE A 14 -91.21 83.91 -151.43
C ILE A 14 -92.66 83.80 -152.00
N PRO A 15 -93.52 84.87 -152.15
CA PRO A 15 -93.28 85.99 -153.10
C PRO A 15 -93.97 87.38 -152.91
N VAL A 16 -93.22 88.44 -153.29
CA VAL A 16 -93.53 89.52 -154.26
C VAL A 16 -94.62 90.60 -153.95
N LYS A 17 -94.09 91.84 -153.88
CA LYS A 17 -94.59 93.19 -154.29
C LYS A 17 -95.14 94.17 -153.24
N GLU A 18 -94.56 95.38 -153.32
CA GLU A 18 -94.99 96.69 -152.76
C GLU A 18 -94.84 96.79 -151.22
N ASP A 19 -94.00 97.62 -150.58
CA ASP A 19 -93.34 98.89 -150.91
C ASP A 19 -91.97 99.00 -150.18
N GLU A 20 -91.00 99.63 -150.84
CA GLU A 20 -89.55 99.64 -150.58
C GLU A 20 -89.03 100.32 -149.28
N ASN A 21 -89.87 100.63 -148.28
CA ASN A 21 -89.44 101.40 -147.11
C ASN A 21 -89.22 100.60 -145.80
N LEU A 22 -89.59 99.31 -145.71
CA LEU A 22 -89.43 98.52 -144.47
C LEU A 22 -88.11 97.70 -144.41
N VAL A 23 -87.47 97.42 -145.56
CA VAL A 23 -86.25 96.59 -145.64
C VAL A 23 -85.00 97.34 -145.14
N ALA A 24 -84.98 98.68 -145.22
CA ALA A 24 -83.88 99.50 -144.72
C ALA A 24 -83.78 99.50 -143.18
N ASP A 25 -84.89 99.30 -142.48
CA ASP A 25 -84.93 99.35 -141.01
C ASP A 25 -84.53 98.02 -140.36
N GLU A 26 -84.79 96.88 -140.99
CA GLU A 26 -84.35 95.55 -140.49
C GLU A 26 -82.83 95.35 -140.66
N VAL A 27 -82.24 95.87 -141.75
CA VAL A 27 -80.78 95.82 -141.99
C VAL A 27 -80.00 96.64 -140.95
N ARG A 28 -80.53 97.81 -140.55
CA ARG A 28 -79.93 98.63 -139.49
C ARG A 28 -79.94 97.95 -138.12
N ARG A 29 -81.00 97.20 -137.79
CA ARG A 29 -81.11 96.50 -136.51
C ARG A 29 -80.11 95.35 -136.41
N LEU A 30 -79.95 94.54 -137.46
CA LEU A 30 -79.02 93.41 -137.48
C LEU A 30 -77.54 93.85 -137.46
N GLN A 31 -77.19 94.95 -138.14
CA GLN A 31 -75.84 95.53 -138.05
C GLN A 31 -75.49 95.98 -136.62
N LYS A 32 -76.47 96.48 -135.84
CA LYS A 32 -76.25 96.90 -134.45
C LYS A 32 -75.97 95.71 -133.51
N GLN A 33 -76.60 94.56 -133.73
CA GLN A 33 -76.37 93.36 -132.91
C GLN A 33 -74.99 92.73 -133.16
N ILE A 34 -74.50 92.72 -134.40
CA ILE A 34 -73.16 92.20 -134.73
C ILE A 34 -72.06 93.02 -134.04
N ARG A 35 -72.24 94.34 -133.90
CA ARG A 35 -71.26 95.21 -133.23
C ARG A 35 -71.14 94.90 -131.72
N ILE A 36 -72.26 94.68 -131.04
CA ILE A 36 -72.29 94.36 -129.61
C ILE A 36 -71.67 92.98 -129.33
N ALA A 37 -71.90 92.00 -130.21
CA ALA A 37 -71.29 90.67 -130.07
C ALA A 37 -69.75 90.71 -130.26
N ALA A 38 -69.26 91.56 -131.17
CA ALA A 38 -67.82 91.75 -131.38
C ALA A 38 -67.12 92.39 -130.17
N GLU A 39 -67.78 93.36 -129.49
CA GLU A 39 -67.24 94.00 -128.29
C GLU A 39 -67.19 93.03 -127.09
N LYS A 40 -68.22 92.20 -126.88
CA LYS A 40 -68.18 91.17 -125.82
C LYS A 40 -67.07 90.14 -126.04
N ARG A 41 -66.77 89.77 -127.29
CA ARG A 41 -65.66 88.86 -127.63
C ARG A 41 -64.29 89.49 -127.34
N LYS A 42 -64.12 90.80 -127.59
CA LYS A 42 -62.91 91.54 -127.20
C LYS A 42 -62.74 91.63 -125.68
N GLY A 43 -63.82 91.85 -124.93
CA GLY A 43 -63.77 91.90 -123.46
C GLY A 43 -63.38 90.57 -122.81
N TYR A 44 -63.92 89.44 -123.29
CA TYR A 44 -63.56 88.11 -122.76
C TYR A 44 -62.12 87.72 -123.09
N GLY A 45 -61.64 88.04 -124.31
CA GLY A 45 -60.25 87.79 -124.70
C GLY A 45 -59.23 88.51 -123.82
N ALA A 46 -59.50 89.78 -123.47
CA ALA A 46 -58.63 90.56 -122.58
C ALA A 46 -58.56 89.97 -121.16
N ASN A 47 -59.69 89.49 -120.63
CA ASN A 47 -59.75 88.93 -119.29
C ASN A 47 -58.97 87.60 -119.17
N VAL A 48 -59.09 86.73 -120.19
CA VAL A 48 -58.31 85.47 -120.25
C VAL A 48 -56.81 85.76 -120.31
N THR A 49 -56.37 86.73 -121.11
CA THR A 49 -54.93 87.09 -121.16
C THR A 49 -54.39 87.62 -119.83
N GLN A 50 -55.20 88.35 -119.05
CA GLN A 50 -54.78 88.88 -117.77
C GLN A 50 -54.66 87.78 -116.70
N GLN A 51 -55.59 86.82 -116.70
CA GLN A 51 -55.56 85.68 -115.78
C GLN A 51 -54.37 84.75 -116.05
N LEU A 52 -54.03 84.54 -117.34
CA LEU A 52 -52.88 83.73 -117.74
C LEU A 52 -51.55 84.38 -117.31
N GLN A 53 -51.44 85.72 -117.43
CA GLN A 53 -50.27 86.44 -116.92
C GLN A 53 -50.14 86.37 -115.39
N ALA A 54 -51.25 86.37 -114.65
CA ALA A 54 -51.23 86.22 -113.20
C ALA A 54 -50.71 84.83 -112.78
N GLN A 55 -51.24 83.76 -113.39
CA GLN A 55 -50.77 82.39 -113.13
C GLN A 55 -49.30 82.21 -113.49
N GLN A 56 -48.83 82.83 -114.57
CA GLN A 56 -47.43 82.70 -114.99
C GLN A 56 -46.46 83.45 -114.07
N LYS A 57 -46.90 84.52 -113.41
CA LYS A 57 -46.13 85.17 -112.34
C LYS A 57 -46.07 84.30 -111.08
N GLU A 58 -47.17 83.64 -110.72
CA GLU A 58 -47.22 82.74 -109.56
C GLU A 58 -46.31 81.51 -109.73
N ILE A 59 -46.33 80.89 -110.92
CA ILE A 59 -45.43 79.77 -111.23
C ILE A 59 -43.96 80.19 -111.10
N LYS A 60 -43.59 81.39 -111.57
CA LYS A 60 -42.22 81.93 -111.42
C LYS A 60 -41.86 82.17 -109.96
N SER A 61 -42.79 82.64 -109.14
CA SER A 61 -42.58 82.79 -107.69
C SER A 61 -42.36 81.45 -106.99
N LEU A 62 -43.14 80.43 -107.36
CA LEU A 62 -43.03 79.08 -106.79
C LEU A 62 -41.73 78.38 -107.21
N THR A 63 -41.30 78.50 -108.47
CA THR A 63 -40.02 77.93 -108.91
C THR A 63 -38.83 78.59 -108.25
N GLN A 64 -38.87 79.92 -108.04
CA GLN A 64 -37.86 80.62 -107.26
C GLN A 64 -37.83 80.12 -105.80
N GLY A 65 -39.00 79.94 -105.18
CA GLY A 65 -39.11 79.40 -103.82
C GLY A 65 -38.56 77.97 -103.68
N HIS A 66 -38.78 77.10 -104.67
CA HIS A 66 -38.24 75.74 -104.66
C HIS A 66 -36.70 75.72 -104.77
N LEU A 67 -36.13 76.59 -105.61
CA LEU A 67 -34.68 76.77 -105.71
C LEU A 67 -34.10 77.22 -104.37
N ASP A 68 -34.70 78.21 -103.71
CA ASP A 68 -34.26 78.71 -102.41
C ASP A 68 -34.33 77.64 -101.31
N VAL A 69 -35.38 76.82 -101.28
CA VAL A 69 -35.50 75.71 -100.30
C VAL A 69 -34.44 74.64 -100.56
N THR A 70 -34.20 74.27 -101.82
CA THR A 70 -33.19 73.27 -102.18
C THR A 70 -31.79 73.74 -101.75
N LEU A 71 -31.46 75.01 -102.01
CA LEU A 71 -30.22 75.64 -101.57
C LEU A 71 -30.09 75.64 -100.04
N LYS A 72 -31.16 76.00 -99.32
CA LYS A 72 -31.18 75.95 -97.85
C LYS A 72 -31.01 74.54 -97.30
N VAL A 73 -31.55 73.51 -97.94
CA VAL A 73 -31.37 72.10 -97.54
C VAL A 73 -29.93 71.65 -97.78
N SER A 74 -29.33 71.94 -98.94
CA SER A 74 -27.92 71.64 -99.19
C SER A 74 -26.97 72.39 -98.25
N GLN A 75 -27.29 73.64 -97.88
CA GLN A 75 -26.51 74.41 -96.91
C GLN A 75 -26.69 73.90 -95.46
N ARG A 76 -27.88 73.39 -95.10
CA ARG A 76 -28.17 72.79 -93.78
C ARG A 76 -27.66 71.36 -93.62
N MET A 77 -27.26 70.69 -94.70
CA MET A 77 -26.60 69.38 -94.67
C MET A 77 -25.07 69.56 -94.74
N PRO A 78 -24.36 69.84 -93.63
CA PRO A 78 -22.91 69.87 -93.66
C PRO A 78 -22.37 68.44 -93.84
N SER A 79 -21.83 68.14 -95.02
CA SER A 79 -21.13 66.88 -95.33
C SER A 79 -19.96 66.57 -94.37
N LYS A 80 -19.42 67.60 -93.71
CA LYS A 80 -18.36 67.46 -92.70
C LYS A 80 -18.84 66.83 -91.38
N SER A 81 -20.12 66.95 -91.01
CA SER A 81 -20.66 66.36 -89.77
C SER A 81 -20.80 64.85 -89.85
N THR A 82 -21.02 64.31 -91.04
CA THR A 82 -21.16 62.86 -91.28
C THR A 82 -19.80 62.17 -91.22
N ILE A 83 -18.76 62.79 -91.81
CA ILE A 83 -17.38 62.24 -91.82
C ILE A 83 -16.77 62.24 -90.42
N THR A 84 -16.99 63.29 -89.61
CA THR A 84 -16.51 63.32 -88.22
C THR A 84 -17.25 62.31 -87.34
N ALA A 85 -18.55 62.11 -87.55
CA ALA A 85 -19.32 61.09 -86.86
C ALA A 85 -18.86 59.67 -87.21
N ASP A 86 -18.56 59.39 -88.49
CA ASP A 86 -18.02 58.09 -88.92
C ASP A 86 -16.61 57.84 -88.37
N ARG A 87 -15.74 58.86 -88.33
CA ARG A 87 -14.41 58.76 -87.70
C ARG A 87 -14.52 58.47 -86.20
N ASN A 88 -15.43 59.13 -85.50
CA ASN A 88 -15.71 58.87 -84.09
C ASN A 88 -16.27 57.45 -83.88
N ARG A 89 -17.13 56.95 -84.78
CA ARG A 89 -17.65 55.57 -84.72
C ARG A 89 -16.53 54.54 -84.84
N VAL A 90 -15.60 54.73 -85.77
CA VAL A 90 -14.44 53.84 -85.94
C VAL A 90 -13.54 53.87 -84.70
N GLU A 91 -13.27 55.05 -84.14
CA GLU A 91 -12.44 55.17 -82.93
C GLU A 91 -13.13 54.57 -81.70
N ILE A 92 -14.45 54.77 -81.53
CA ILE A 92 -15.23 54.13 -80.46
C ILE A 92 -15.19 52.60 -80.60
N ASN A 93 -15.34 52.06 -81.81
CA ASN A 93 -15.24 50.63 -82.04
C ASN A 93 -13.84 50.09 -81.72
N ARG A 94 -12.78 50.83 -82.06
CA ARG A 94 -11.39 50.49 -81.70
C ARG A 94 -11.20 50.48 -80.19
N LEU A 95 -11.72 51.49 -79.48
CA LEU A 95 -11.66 51.58 -78.02
C LEU A 95 -12.47 50.46 -77.34
N LEU A 96 -13.63 50.09 -77.88
CA LEU A 96 -14.44 48.97 -77.40
C LEU A 96 -13.71 47.64 -77.58
N GLN A 97 -13.06 47.43 -78.74
CA GLN A 97 -12.22 46.26 -78.98
C GLN A 97 -11.06 46.20 -77.99
N LEU A 98 -10.36 47.31 -77.77
CA LEU A 98 -9.27 47.40 -76.79
C LEU A 98 -9.75 47.14 -75.37
N LYS A 99 -10.92 47.67 -74.99
CA LYS A 99 -11.57 47.40 -73.71
C LYS A 99 -11.85 45.90 -73.54
N SER A 100 -12.43 45.26 -74.56
CA SER A 100 -12.75 43.82 -74.51
C SER A 100 -11.48 42.94 -74.38
N GLN A 101 -10.39 43.33 -75.03
CA GLN A 101 -9.08 42.67 -74.92
C GLN A 101 -8.50 42.86 -73.51
N ASN A 102 -8.52 44.07 -72.98
CA ASN A 102 -8.05 44.34 -71.61
C ASN A 102 -8.90 43.61 -70.57
N GLU A 103 -10.22 43.56 -70.73
CA GLU A 103 -11.11 42.77 -69.88
C GLU A 103 -10.78 41.27 -69.94
N ALA A 104 -10.45 40.74 -71.12
CA ALA A 104 -10.02 39.35 -71.27
C ALA A 104 -8.69 39.07 -70.53
N VAL A 105 -7.70 39.94 -70.69
CA VAL A 105 -6.42 39.83 -69.97
C VAL A 105 -6.62 39.95 -68.46
N ILE A 106 -7.47 40.88 -67.99
CA ILE A 106 -7.79 40.99 -66.56
C ILE A 106 -8.44 39.71 -66.04
N ARG A 107 -9.37 39.10 -66.80
CA ARG A 107 -9.99 37.82 -66.42
C ARG A 107 -8.95 36.71 -66.33
N GLU A 108 -8.04 36.60 -67.30
CA GLU A 108 -6.95 35.62 -67.28
C GLU A 108 -6.02 35.82 -66.08
N ARG A 109 -5.59 37.06 -65.81
CA ARG A 109 -4.74 37.37 -64.64
C ARG A 109 -5.43 37.08 -63.32
N LYS A 110 -6.74 37.38 -63.20
CA LYS A 110 -7.53 37.02 -62.02
C LYS A 110 -7.62 35.50 -61.83
N ALA A 111 -7.76 34.74 -62.91
CA ALA A 111 -7.76 33.28 -62.85
C ALA A 111 -6.39 32.73 -62.42
N GLN A 112 -5.29 33.29 -62.94
CA GLN A 112 -3.94 32.93 -62.51
C GLN A 112 -3.70 33.24 -61.02
N LEU A 113 -4.15 34.41 -60.54
CA LEU A 113 -4.06 34.76 -59.12
C LEU A 113 -4.86 33.80 -58.23
N ALA A 114 -6.08 33.45 -58.62
CA ALA A 114 -6.90 32.50 -57.86
C ALA A 114 -6.27 31.09 -57.79
N GLU A 115 -5.60 30.65 -58.85
CA GLU A 115 -4.87 29.38 -58.86
C GLU A 115 -3.61 29.45 -57.96
N LEU A 116 -2.88 30.56 -57.98
CA LEU A 116 -1.75 30.77 -57.07
C LEU A 116 -2.20 30.83 -55.60
N ASP A 117 -3.29 31.53 -55.29
CA ASP A 117 -3.88 31.58 -53.94
C ASP A 117 -4.29 30.18 -53.46
N LYS A 118 -4.87 29.36 -54.34
CA LYS A 118 -5.19 27.96 -54.04
C LYS A 118 -3.94 27.13 -53.75
N GLN A 119 -2.87 27.32 -54.50
CA GLN A 119 -1.59 26.65 -54.27
C GLN A 119 -0.94 27.10 -52.97
N ILE A 120 -0.99 28.40 -52.64
CA ILE A 120 -0.53 28.94 -51.36
C ILE A 120 -1.29 28.28 -50.21
N LEU A 121 -2.62 28.21 -50.27
CA LEU A 121 -3.43 27.56 -49.23
C LEU A 121 -3.10 26.08 -49.05
N GLU A 122 -2.82 25.35 -50.13
CA GLU A 122 -2.44 23.94 -50.03
C GLU A 122 -1.03 23.78 -49.41
N LEU A 123 -0.08 24.62 -49.79
CA LEU A 123 1.25 24.64 -49.19
C LEU A 123 1.20 25.04 -47.71
N GLU A 124 0.38 26.01 -47.34
CA GLU A 124 0.16 26.40 -45.94
C GLU A 124 -0.42 25.24 -45.12
N LYS A 125 -1.40 24.51 -45.66
CA LYS A 125 -1.93 23.30 -45.01
C LYS A 125 -0.86 22.23 -44.83
N GLU A 126 -0.02 21.98 -45.84
CA GLU A 126 1.06 21.01 -45.73
C GLU A 126 2.14 21.45 -44.72
N ILE A 127 2.47 22.75 -44.66
CA ILE A 127 3.38 23.31 -43.63
C ILE A 127 2.81 23.08 -42.24
N VAL A 128 1.51 23.32 -42.02
CA VAL A 128 0.86 23.08 -40.72
C VAL A 128 0.91 21.59 -40.35
N LYS A 129 0.59 20.69 -41.29
CA LYS A 129 0.67 19.23 -41.06
C LYS A 129 2.10 18.79 -40.71
N GLN A 130 3.11 19.30 -41.41
CA GLN A 130 4.51 18.99 -41.12
C GLN A 130 4.97 19.54 -39.77
N LYS A 131 4.59 20.78 -39.41
CA LYS A 131 4.85 21.35 -38.09
C LYS A 131 4.23 20.49 -36.99
N GLN A 132 2.99 20.05 -37.16
CA GLN A 132 2.31 19.19 -36.19
C GLN A 132 3.00 17.82 -36.04
N LYS A 133 3.43 17.19 -37.15
CA LYS A 133 4.23 15.94 -37.11
C LYS A 133 5.56 16.16 -36.38
N THR A 134 6.22 17.28 -36.61
CA THR A 134 7.50 17.63 -35.98
C THR A 134 7.35 17.87 -34.48
N VAL A 135 6.29 18.55 -34.05
CA VAL A 135 5.97 18.75 -32.62
C VAL A 135 5.70 17.41 -31.93
N LYS A 136 4.88 16.54 -32.54
CA LYS A 136 4.63 15.19 -32.01
C LYS A 136 5.89 14.34 -31.93
N ALA A 137 6.77 14.42 -32.93
CA ALA A 137 8.05 13.73 -32.92
C ALA A 137 9.03 14.27 -31.87
N LYS A 138 9.02 15.59 -31.60
CA LYS A 138 9.81 16.20 -30.51
C LYS A 138 9.29 15.76 -29.13
N GLN A 139 7.98 15.78 -28.91
CA GLN A 139 7.36 15.27 -27.66
C GLN A 139 7.67 13.79 -27.42
N ALA A 140 7.64 12.95 -28.47
CA ALA A 140 8.02 11.54 -28.36
C ALA A 140 9.53 11.32 -28.10
N LYS A 141 10.36 12.30 -28.49
CA LYS A 141 11.81 12.33 -28.26
C LYS A 141 12.20 13.20 -27.06
N ASP A 142 11.29 13.45 -26.13
CA ASP A 142 11.68 14.06 -24.85
C ASP A 142 12.53 13.05 -24.07
N ILE A 143 13.81 12.97 -24.42
CA ILE A 143 14.84 12.09 -23.85
C ILE A 143 14.83 12.20 -22.33
N LYS A 144 14.53 13.40 -21.80
CA LYS A 144 14.37 13.67 -20.36
C LYS A 144 13.21 12.90 -19.72
N LEU A 145 12.06 12.79 -20.38
CA LEU A 145 10.92 12.00 -19.86
C LEU A 145 11.23 10.50 -19.90
N LEU A 146 11.88 10.04 -20.97
CA LEU A 146 12.31 8.65 -21.09
C LEU A 146 13.36 8.29 -20.03
N GLN A 147 14.36 9.15 -19.81
CA GLN A 147 15.37 9.01 -18.75
C GLN A 147 14.73 8.95 -17.37
N LYS A 148 13.83 9.87 -17.02
CA LYS A 148 13.10 9.82 -15.75
C LYS A 148 12.28 8.54 -15.57
N LYS A 149 11.72 8.00 -16.67
CA LYS A 149 11.00 6.72 -16.63
C LYS A 149 11.96 5.55 -16.39
N ILE A 150 13.13 5.54 -17.04
CA ILE A 150 14.19 4.55 -16.82
C ILE A 150 14.66 4.61 -15.37
N GLU A 151 15.04 5.78 -14.85
CA GLU A 151 15.47 5.97 -13.46
C GLU A 151 14.41 5.48 -12.46
N ARG A 152 13.13 5.73 -12.72
CA ARG A 152 12.04 5.24 -11.86
C ARG A 152 11.95 3.72 -11.86
N LEU A 153 12.09 3.10 -13.04
CA LEU A 153 12.06 1.65 -13.18
C LEU A 153 13.30 1.01 -12.55
N GLU A 154 14.47 1.60 -12.70
CA GLU A 154 15.72 1.19 -12.06
C GLU A 154 15.62 1.27 -10.54
N LYS A 155 15.11 2.38 -10.00
CA LYS A 155 14.86 2.52 -8.55
C LYS A 155 13.86 1.47 -8.04
N ARG A 156 12.80 1.19 -8.82
CA ARG A 156 11.83 0.15 -8.46
C ARG A 156 12.45 -1.24 -8.49
N LEU A 157 13.30 -1.53 -9.47
CA LEU A 157 14.03 -2.79 -9.57
C LEU A 157 15.01 -2.93 -8.40
N TYR A 158 15.81 -1.91 -8.13
CA TYR A 158 16.73 -1.87 -7.00
C TYR A 158 16.00 -2.13 -5.67
N ASN A 159 14.90 -1.42 -5.43
CA ASN A 159 14.08 -1.62 -4.22
C ASN A 159 13.52 -3.05 -4.14
N ALA A 160 13.08 -3.65 -5.25
CA ALA A 160 12.62 -5.03 -5.28
C ALA A 160 13.76 -6.01 -4.95
N THR A 161 14.96 -5.81 -5.52
CA THR A 161 16.16 -6.60 -5.23
C THR A 161 16.59 -6.49 -3.78
N VAL A 162 16.57 -5.29 -3.19
CA VAL A 162 16.88 -5.08 -1.77
C VAL A 162 15.87 -5.81 -0.88
N ARG A 163 14.57 -5.71 -1.18
CA ARG A 163 13.53 -6.44 -0.42
C ARG A 163 13.68 -7.95 -0.54
N PHE A 164 14.03 -8.44 -1.73
CA PHE A 164 14.30 -9.86 -1.96
C PHE A 164 15.51 -10.33 -1.15
N ASN A 165 16.64 -9.61 -1.23
CA ASN A 165 17.84 -9.93 -0.48
C ASN A 165 17.61 -9.86 1.04
N SER A 166 16.88 -8.85 1.53
CA SER A 166 16.49 -8.75 2.93
C SER A 166 15.65 -9.96 3.38
N SER A 167 14.70 -10.39 2.54
CA SER A 167 13.90 -11.58 2.78
C SER A 167 14.74 -12.86 2.77
N LEU A 168 15.73 -12.95 1.87
CA LEU A 168 16.67 -14.07 1.79
C LEU A 168 17.54 -14.15 3.05
N THR A 169 18.09 -13.03 3.51
CA THR A 169 18.88 -12.96 4.75
C THR A 169 18.04 -13.34 5.97
N ARG A 170 16.79 -12.86 6.05
CA ARG A 170 15.86 -13.27 7.11
C ARG A 170 15.56 -14.77 7.03
N ASN A 171 15.36 -15.32 5.83
CA ASN A 171 15.11 -16.74 5.64
C ASN A 171 16.31 -17.61 6.04
N ASN A 172 17.53 -17.18 5.73
CA ASN A 172 18.75 -17.87 6.16
C ASN A 172 18.89 -17.88 7.68
N LYS A 173 18.64 -16.75 8.36
CA LYS A 173 18.62 -16.71 9.84
C LYS A 173 17.61 -17.67 10.44
N LEU A 174 16.40 -17.73 9.88
CA LEU A 174 15.36 -18.69 10.32
C LEU A 174 15.79 -20.15 10.07
N ARG A 175 16.49 -20.44 8.97
CA ARG A 175 17.02 -21.79 8.71
C ARG A 175 18.11 -22.17 9.72
N GLU A 176 19.00 -21.25 10.05
CA GLU A 176 20.02 -21.45 11.10
C GLU A 176 19.37 -21.71 12.46
N GLU A 177 18.33 -20.94 12.81
CA GLU A 177 17.56 -21.14 14.03
C GLU A 177 16.87 -22.51 14.06
N ILE A 178 16.22 -22.91 12.96
CA ILE A 178 15.60 -24.24 12.83
C ILE A 178 16.64 -25.35 13.01
N GLU A 179 17.83 -25.21 12.43
CA GLU A 179 18.87 -26.22 12.54
C GLU A 179 19.45 -26.27 13.97
N SER A 180 19.66 -25.13 14.61
CA SER A 180 20.02 -25.05 16.03
C SER A 180 18.99 -25.76 16.91
N MET A 181 17.70 -25.51 16.69
CA MET A 181 16.61 -26.16 17.42
C MET A 181 16.56 -27.68 17.16
N ARG A 182 16.86 -28.14 15.94
CA ARG A 182 16.96 -29.57 15.61
C ARG A 182 18.12 -30.24 16.34
N ILE A 183 19.28 -29.59 16.39
CA ILE A 183 20.45 -30.09 17.13
C ILE A 183 20.12 -30.18 18.62
N GLN A 184 19.51 -29.13 19.20
CA GLN A 184 19.09 -29.14 20.60
C GLN A 184 18.10 -30.26 20.89
N LYS A 185 17.10 -30.46 20.02
CA LYS A 185 16.16 -31.57 20.13
C LYS A 185 16.87 -32.92 20.09
N ALA A 186 17.81 -33.14 19.17
CA ALA A 186 18.55 -34.39 19.07
C ALA A 186 19.40 -34.67 20.33
N ILE A 187 19.99 -33.62 20.92
CA ILE A 187 20.70 -33.73 22.20
C ILE A 187 19.73 -34.14 23.31
N LEU A 188 18.58 -33.47 23.43
CA LEU A 188 17.56 -33.78 24.42
C LEU A 188 17.04 -35.22 24.26
N ASP A 189 16.68 -35.63 23.04
CA ASP A 189 16.22 -36.99 22.74
C ASP A 189 17.26 -38.04 23.16
N ASN A 190 18.56 -37.79 22.90
CA ASN A 190 19.65 -38.66 23.33
C ASN A 190 19.76 -38.73 24.87
N THR A 191 19.64 -37.60 25.57
CA THR A 191 19.64 -37.59 27.04
C THR A 191 18.43 -38.33 27.62
N CYS A 192 17.23 -38.14 27.05
CA CYS A 192 16.03 -38.86 27.43
C CYS A 192 16.20 -40.37 27.22
N TRP A 193 16.75 -40.79 26.08
CA TRP A 193 17.02 -42.20 25.81
C TRP A 193 18.01 -42.81 26.80
N LYS A 194 19.10 -42.10 27.14
CA LYS A 194 20.06 -42.53 28.16
C LYS A 194 19.42 -42.67 29.55
N LEU A 195 18.61 -41.69 29.96
CA LEU A 195 17.88 -41.74 31.23
C LEU A 195 16.89 -42.90 31.27
N HIS A 196 16.15 -43.12 30.18
CA HIS A 196 15.22 -44.24 30.07
C HIS A 196 15.93 -45.59 30.19
N ARG A 197 17.09 -45.74 29.53
CA ARG A 197 17.92 -46.94 29.64
C ARG A 197 18.43 -47.16 31.07
N GLN A 198 18.86 -46.11 31.77
CA GLN A 198 19.28 -46.19 33.17
C GLN A 198 18.12 -46.59 34.08
N LEU A 199 16.93 -46.02 33.87
CA LEU A 199 15.73 -46.38 34.62
C LEU A 199 15.38 -47.85 34.44
N GLU A 200 15.44 -48.36 33.22
CA GLU A 200 15.15 -49.76 32.93
C GLU A 200 16.19 -50.70 33.58
N GLN A 201 17.47 -50.34 33.55
CA GLN A 201 18.50 -51.08 34.28
C GLN A 201 18.25 -51.10 35.79
N GLN A 202 17.80 -49.99 36.39
CA GLN A 202 17.46 -49.95 37.81
C GLN A 202 16.22 -50.79 38.13
N ARG A 203 15.20 -50.77 37.28
CA ARG A 203 14.02 -51.65 37.43
C ARG A 203 14.39 -53.12 37.38
N GLN A 204 15.28 -53.50 36.47
CA GLN A 204 15.79 -54.88 36.39
C GLN A 204 16.54 -55.27 37.66
N ARG A 205 17.46 -54.42 38.16
CA ARG A 205 18.16 -54.66 39.43
C ARG A 205 17.20 -54.79 40.61
N MET A 206 16.22 -53.89 40.70
CA MET A 206 15.19 -53.95 41.74
C MET A 206 14.38 -55.25 41.65
N THR A 207 13.97 -55.66 40.45
CA THR A 207 13.22 -56.91 40.24
C THR A 207 14.05 -58.13 40.64
N THR A 208 15.33 -58.17 40.30
CA THR A 208 16.24 -59.25 40.72
C THR A 208 16.43 -59.27 42.24
N ALA A 209 16.62 -58.12 42.87
CA ALA A 209 16.71 -58.03 44.33
C ALA A 209 15.41 -58.48 45.01
N MET A 210 14.25 -58.11 44.48
CA MET A 210 12.95 -58.58 44.99
C MET A 210 12.81 -60.10 44.88
N LYS A 211 13.28 -60.72 43.77
CA LYS A 211 13.31 -62.18 43.62
C LYS A 211 14.21 -62.84 44.66
N GLN A 212 15.42 -62.33 44.85
CA GLN A 212 16.36 -62.83 45.87
C GLN A 212 15.80 -62.69 47.29
N CYS A 213 15.12 -61.58 47.60
CA CYS A 213 14.43 -61.42 48.88
C CYS A 213 13.29 -62.44 49.03
N ALA A 214 12.50 -62.68 47.97
CA ALA A 214 11.45 -63.69 47.99
C ALA A 214 12.04 -65.09 48.26
N GLU A 215 13.08 -65.49 47.53
CA GLU A 215 13.81 -66.75 47.73
C GLU A 215 14.33 -66.88 49.17
N ALA A 216 15.03 -65.87 49.69
CA ALA A 216 15.54 -65.89 51.07
C ALA A 216 14.42 -65.98 52.13
N THR A 217 13.25 -65.39 51.86
CA THR A 217 12.09 -65.51 52.76
C THR A 217 11.46 -66.89 52.70
N GLU A 218 11.41 -67.52 51.53
CA GLU A 218 10.97 -68.91 51.36
C GLU A 218 11.91 -69.87 52.11
N GLU A 219 13.22 -69.76 51.91
CA GLU A 219 14.24 -70.52 52.65
C GLU A 219 14.10 -70.36 54.16
N ARG A 220 13.87 -69.13 54.64
CA ARG A 220 13.63 -68.86 56.06
C ARG A 220 12.36 -69.55 56.57
N MET A 221 11.29 -69.56 55.78
CA MET A 221 10.04 -70.25 56.14
C MET A 221 10.23 -71.77 56.20
N GLU A 222 10.97 -72.35 55.26
CA GLU A 222 11.32 -73.77 55.27
C GLU A 222 12.16 -74.13 56.50
N ALA A 223 13.21 -73.35 56.79
CA ALA A 223 14.04 -73.54 57.97
C ALA A 223 13.21 -73.43 59.26
N ALA A 224 12.31 -72.45 59.37
CA ALA A 224 11.42 -72.32 60.51
C ALA A 224 10.49 -73.54 60.67
N ALA A 225 9.95 -74.06 59.56
CA ALA A 225 9.12 -75.27 59.58
C ALA A 225 9.91 -76.51 60.03
N THR A 226 11.17 -76.68 59.61
CA THR A 226 12.02 -77.79 60.06
C THR A 226 12.34 -77.69 61.56
N ILE A 227 12.65 -76.49 62.06
CA ILE A 227 12.89 -76.22 63.49
C ILE A 227 11.65 -76.58 64.30
N ASP A 228 10.46 -76.17 63.86
CA ASP A 228 9.22 -76.50 64.56
C ASP A 228 8.91 -78.00 64.52
N GLY A 229 9.27 -78.69 63.43
CA GLY A 229 9.24 -80.15 63.35
C GLY A 229 10.17 -80.83 64.37
N ILE A 230 11.42 -80.35 64.50
CA ILE A 230 12.39 -80.85 65.49
C ILE A 230 11.88 -80.58 66.91
N LYS A 231 11.38 -79.37 67.21
CA LYS A 231 10.81 -79.04 68.52
C LYS A 231 9.68 -79.98 68.89
N LYS A 232 8.75 -80.25 67.96
CA LYS A 232 7.64 -81.20 68.17
C LYS A 232 8.17 -82.61 68.48
N ARG A 233 9.17 -83.10 67.74
CA ARG A 233 9.82 -84.39 68.02
C ARG A 233 10.50 -84.42 69.38
N ASN A 234 11.30 -83.41 69.73
CA ASN A 234 11.97 -83.32 71.02
C ASN A 234 10.98 -83.29 72.19
N ILE A 235 9.83 -82.61 72.04
CA ILE A 235 8.75 -82.63 73.04
C ILE A 235 8.20 -84.06 73.19
N GLN A 236 7.92 -84.75 72.09
CA GLN A 236 7.43 -86.14 72.12
C GLN A 236 8.46 -87.09 72.76
N GLU A 237 9.74 -86.98 72.40
CA GLU A 237 10.83 -87.77 72.99
C GLU A 237 11.01 -87.50 74.48
N THR A 238 10.95 -86.23 74.90
CA THR A 238 10.99 -85.86 76.32
C THR A 238 9.84 -86.49 77.10
N VAL A 239 8.63 -86.49 76.51
CA VAL A 239 7.46 -87.16 77.12
C VAL A 239 7.67 -88.68 77.19
N ARG A 240 8.17 -89.32 76.12
CA ARG A 240 8.47 -90.76 76.11
C ARG A 240 9.52 -91.12 77.16
N TYR A 241 10.61 -90.37 77.22
CA TYR A 241 11.69 -90.55 78.20
C TYR A 241 11.17 -90.41 79.64
N LYS A 242 10.33 -89.40 79.93
CA LYS A 242 9.71 -89.25 81.26
C LYS A 242 8.88 -90.47 81.63
N VAL A 243 8.09 -90.99 80.70
CA VAL A 243 7.28 -92.21 80.93
C VAL A 243 8.17 -93.43 81.20
N GLU A 244 9.26 -93.61 80.46
CA GLU A 244 10.22 -94.70 80.69
C GLU A 244 10.94 -94.57 82.03
N LEU A 245 11.35 -93.36 82.41
CA LEU A 245 11.98 -93.07 83.69
C LEU A 245 11.05 -93.44 84.86
N GLU A 246 9.76 -93.10 84.77
CA GLU A 246 8.76 -93.49 85.78
C GLU A 246 8.55 -95.01 85.85
N LYS A 247 8.56 -95.70 84.70
CA LYS A 247 8.53 -97.18 84.67
C LYS A 247 9.75 -97.79 85.37
N LEU A 248 10.95 -97.29 85.09
CA LEU A 248 12.20 -97.74 85.73
C LEU A 248 12.18 -97.45 87.23
N LYS A 249 11.75 -96.26 87.66
CA LYS A 249 11.55 -95.95 89.09
C LYS A 249 10.57 -96.92 89.75
N CYS A 250 9.46 -97.26 89.09
CA CYS A 250 8.51 -98.26 89.59
C CYS A 250 9.16 -99.65 89.75
N ILE A 251 10.00 -100.08 88.80
CA ILE A 251 10.75 -101.34 88.90
C ILE A 251 11.75 -101.28 90.06
N THR A 252 12.54 -100.21 90.16
CA THR A 252 13.53 -100.04 91.25
C THR A 252 12.85 -100.01 92.62
N THR A 253 11.71 -99.33 92.77
CA THR A 253 10.96 -99.34 94.03
C THR A 253 10.42 -100.73 94.37
N LYS A 254 9.93 -101.50 93.39
CA LYS A 254 9.56 -102.91 93.58
C LYS A 254 10.76 -103.78 93.98
N GLN A 255 11.90 -103.63 93.30
CA GLN A 255 13.14 -104.34 93.63
C GLN A 255 13.68 -103.96 95.00
N ASN A 256 13.64 -102.68 95.38
CA ASN A 256 14.05 -102.21 96.71
C ASN A 256 13.12 -102.74 97.79
N LYS A 257 11.81 -102.77 97.56
CA LYS A 257 10.86 -103.43 98.47
C LYS A 257 11.21 -104.91 98.64
N LEU A 258 11.54 -105.62 97.56
CA LEU A 258 11.98 -107.02 97.62
C LEU A 258 13.32 -107.18 98.36
N LYS A 259 14.33 -106.35 98.04
CA LYS A 259 15.63 -106.35 98.75
C LYS A 259 15.46 -106.06 100.23
N ASN A 260 14.67 -105.05 100.59
CA ASN A 260 14.38 -104.71 101.99
C ASN A 260 13.63 -105.85 102.69
N PHE A 261 12.71 -106.52 101.99
CA PHE A 261 12.04 -107.72 102.51
C PHE A 261 13.02 -108.86 102.75
N ILE A 262 13.92 -109.13 101.80
CA ILE A 262 14.98 -110.15 101.93
C ILE A 262 15.92 -109.79 103.09
N VAL A 263 16.42 -108.55 103.17
CA VAL A 263 17.27 -108.08 104.28
C VAL A 263 16.52 -108.23 105.60
N SER A 264 15.27 -107.80 105.69
CA SER A 264 14.47 -107.94 106.91
C SER A 264 14.21 -109.40 107.32
N LYS A 265 14.23 -110.34 106.37
CA LYS A 265 14.07 -111.79 106.62
C LYS A 265 15.40 -112.49 106.92
N LEU A 266 16.51 -112.04 106.32
CA LEU A 266 17.87 -112.56 106.53
C LEU A 266 18.58 -111.89 107.72
N THR A 267 18.05 -110.78 108.24
CA THR A 267 18.55 -110.20 109.48
C THR A 267 18.07 -111.07 110.64
N ASP A 268 18.89 -112.06 110.99
CA ASP A 268 18.83 -112.67 112.32
C ASP A 268 18.98 -111.57 113.37
N ARG A 269 18.12 -111.61 114.40
CA ARG A 269 18.03 -110.64 115.50
C ARG A 269 19.25 -110.66 116.46
N SER A 270 20.46 -110.97 115.98
CA SER A 270 21.68 -111.12 116.78
C SER A 270 22.88 -110.26 116.34
N GLY A 271 22.72 -109.31 115.42
CA GLY A 271 23.84 -108.56 114.84
C GLY A 271 23.96 -107.06 115.17
N LEU A 272 23.43 -106.58 116.31
CA LEU A 272 23.47 -105.15 116.66
C LEU A 272 24.80 -104.64 117.24
N GLU A 273 25.80 -105.52 117.43
CA GLU A 273 27.13 -105.16 117.95
C GLU A 273 28.24 -105.09 116.87
N GLU A 274 27.92 -105.35 115.59
CA GLU A 274 28.93 -105.43 114.52
C GLU A 274 28.94 -104.23 113.55
N LYS A 275 28.27 -103.12 113.88
CA LYS A 275 28.33 -101.86 113.11
C LYS A 275 29.46 -100.92 113.57
N ASP A 276 29.85 -100.96 114.84
CA ASP A 276 30.91 -100.08 115.37
C ASP A 276 32.33 -100.55 115.01
N LYS A 277 32.50 -101.83 114.62
CA LYS A 277 33.80 -102.38 114.22
C LYS A 277 34.14 -102.13 112.74
N LYS A 278 33.13 -101.97 111.86
CA LYS A 278 33.34 -101.76 110.41
C LYS A 278 33.62 -100.29 110.04
N GLU A 279 33.16 -99.33 110.84
CA GLU A 279 33.46 -97.90 110.62
C GLU A 279 34.94 -97.56 110.90
N LYS A 280 35.59 -98.29 111.82
CA LYS A 280 37.04 -98.13 112.09
C LYS A 280 37.94 -98.74 111.01
N ALA A 281 37.47 -99.73 110.26
CA ALA A 281 38.23 -100.35 109.16
C ALA A 281 38.27 -99.48 107.88
N LEU A 282 37.21 -98.71 107.61
CA LEU A 282 37.16 -97.79 106.46
C LEU A 282 38.14 -96.62 106.58
N LYS A 283 38.35 -96.09 107.79
CA LYS A 283 39.33 -95.00 108.05
C LYS A 283 40.80 -95.46 107.95
N ALA A 284 41.07 -96.77 108.01
CA ALA A 284 42.41 -97.34 107.78
C ALA A 284 42.71 -97.57 106.29
N ALA A 285 41.70 -97.94 105.49
CA ALA A 285 41.83 -98.13 104.04
C ALA A 285 42.11 -96.82 103.28
N GLU A 286 41.57 -95.69 103.73
CA GLU A 286 41.84 -94.36 103.14
C GLU A 286 43.32 -93.92 103.30
N ARG A 287 44.03 -94.43 104.31
CA ARG A 287 45.47 -94.12 104.50
C ARG A 287 46.39 -94.95 103.60
N TYR A 288 45.93 -96.08 103.08
CA TYR A 288 46.68 -96.90 102.12
C TYR A 288 46.56 -96.36 100.68
N ARG A 289 45.39 -95.79 100.33
CA ARG A 289 45.15 -95.20 98.99
C ARG A 289 45.94 -93.92 98.70
N LYS A 290 46.50 -93.27 99.74
CA LYS A 290 47.40 -92.10 99.60
C LYS A 290 48.88 -92.45 99.33
N ARG A 291 49.24 -93.74 99.18
CA ARG A 291 50.63 -94.17 98.90
C ARG A 291 50.89 -94.67 97.47
N GLN A 292 49.91 -94.60 96.56
CA GLN A 292 50.19 -94.70 95.12
C GLN A 292 50.08 -93.32 94.48
N GLY A 293 51.18 -92.58 94.52
CA GLY A 293 51.35 -91.27 93.88
C GLY A 293 52.32 -91.28 92.69
N GLU A 294 52.78 -92.45 92.25
CA GLU A 294 53.89 -92.55 91.28
C GLU A 294 53.48 -92.26 89.81
N SER A 295 52.18 -92.03 89.52
CA SER A 295 51.72 -91.63 88.18
C SER A 295 51.53 -90.11 88.01
N LEU A 296 51.59 -89.32 89.08
CA LEU A 296 51.52 -87.85 89.02
C LEU A 296 52.91 -87.22 88.89
N GLU A 297 53.94 -87.83 89.51
CA GLU A 297 55.34 -87.38 89.40
C GLU A 297 55.86 -87.42 87.95
N CYS A 298 55.52 -88.44 87.14
CA CYS A 298 55.93 -88.48 85.74
C CYS A 298 55.33 -87.34 84.89
N ARG A 299 54.13 -86.85 85.24
CA ARG A 299 53.48 -85.74 84.53
C ARG A 299 54.02 -84.39 84.99
N GLU A 300 54.35 -84.25 86.26
CA GLU A 300 55.03 -83.06 86.80
C GLU A 300 56.46 -82.92 86.27
N VAL A 301 57.18 -84.04 86.12
CA VAL A 301 58.53 -84.04 85.52
C VAL A 301 58.48 -83.68 84.04
N ALA A 302 57.50 -84.18 83.27
CA ALA A 302 57.31 -83.78 81.88
C ALA A 302 56.91 -82.29 81.74
N TYR A 303 56.14 -81.76 82.69
CA TYR A 303 55.76 -80.34 82.70
C TYR A 303 56.95 -79.43 83.06
N LYS A 304 57.80 -79.84 84.01
CA LYS A 304 59.05 -79.14 84.34
C LYS A 304 60.07 -79.19 83.21
N HIS A 305 60.21 -80.33 82.52
CA HIS A 305 61.12 -80.47 81.40
C HIS A 305 60.66 -79.71 80.14
N LEU A 306 59.35 -79.50 79.96
CA LEU A 306 58.81 -78.58 78.94
C LEU A 306 59.04 -77.12 79.30
N LEU A 307 58.96 -76.77 80.59
CA LEU A 307 59.21 -75.44 81.13
C LEU A 307 60.71 -75.07 81.09
N GLU A 308 61.61 -76.05 81.25
CA GLU A 308 63.07 -75.85 81.17
C GLU A 308 63.61 -75.79 79.73
N MET A 309 62.89 -76.36 78.75
CA MET A 309 63.27 -76.34 77.33
C MET A 309 62.73 -75.10 76.58
N SER A 310 61.77 -74.38 77.13
CA SER A 310 61.36 -73.08 76.62
C SER A 310 62.24 -71.99 77.24
N GLU A 311 63.24 -71.51 76.51
CA GLU A 311 64.15 -70.45 76.97
C GLU A 311 63.49 -69.05 77.12
N GLU A 312 62.18 -68.95 76.91
CA GLU A 312 61.40 -67.79 77.30
C GLU A 312 60.25 -68.23 78.22
N ASP A 313 60.17 -67.58 79.38
CA ASP A 313 59.10 -67.72 80.35
C ASP A 313 57.76 -67.47 79.62
N ILE A 314 56.90 -68.49 79.53
CA ILE A 314 55.67 -68.45 78.73
C ILE A 314 54.78 -67.27 79.15
N ASP A 315 54.83 -66.92 80.43
CA ASP A 315 54.14 -65.77 81.00
C ASP A 315 54.73 -64.44 80.51
N GLN A 316 56.05 -64.35 80.32
CA GLN A 316 56.69 -63.17 79.72
C GLN A 316 56.34 -63.04 78.24
N LEU A 317 56.29 -64.15 77.48
CA LEU A 317 55.89 -64.12 76.08
C LEU A 317 54.40 -63.73 75.92
N MET A 318 53.52 -64.25 76.78
CA MET A 318 52.11 -63.85 76.82
C MET A 318 51.95 -62.37 77.20
N ASN A 319 52.74 -61.87 78.15
CA ASN A 319 52.71 -60.45 78.51
C ASN A 319 53.22 -59.56 77.37
N ILE A 320 54.32 -59.92 76.70
CA ILE A 320 54.83 -59.20 75.52
C ILE A 320 53.82 -59.25 74.36
N PHE A 321 53.15 -60.39 74.16
CA PHE A 321 52.10 -60.51 73.16
C PHE A 321 50.88 -59.65 73.50
N THR A 322 50.44 -59.66 74.76
CA THR A 322 49.31 -58.85 75.25
C THR A 322 49.64 -57.35 75.10
N GLU A 323 50.84 -56.92 75.49
CA GLU A 323 51.27 -55.54 75.29
C GLU A 323 51.35 -55.14 73.81
N ARG A 324 51.77 -56.06 72.92
CA ARG A 324 51.79 -55.83 71.48
C ARG A 324 50.38 -55.77 70.89
N GLU A 325 49.47 -56.65 71.33
CA GLU A 325 48.05 -56.62 70.97
C GLU A 325 47.37 -55.34 71.44
N ASP A 326 47.64 -54.88 72.67
CA ASP A 326 47.09 -53.62 73.19
C ASP A 326 47.61 -52.41 72.42
N LYS A 327 48.91 -52.37 72.09
CA LYS A 327 49.50 -51.34 71.23
C LYS A 327 48.94 -51.39 69.81
N ASN A 328 48.71 -52.59 69.28
CA ASN A 328 48.10 -52.79 67.96
C ASN A 328 46.64 -52.33 67.97
N PHE A 329 45.87 -52.66 69.01
CA PHE A 329 44.49 -52.22 69.20
C PHE A 329 44.39 -50.70 69.33
N CYS A 330 45.29 -50.06 70.07
CA CYS A 330 45.37 -48.60 70.15
C CYS A 330 45.69 -47.97 68.78
N SER A 331 46.64 -48.56 68.05
CA SER A 331 47.03 -48.10 66.72
C SER A 331 45.88 -48.26 65.71
N LEU A 332 45.15 -49.38 65.77
CA LEU A 332 44.02 -49.68 64.89
C LEU A 332 42.81 -48.81 65.22
N SER A 333 42.56 -48.56 66.52
CA SER A 333 41.56 -47.58 66.97
C SER A 333 41.88 -46.16 66.51
N TYR A 334 43.16 -45.76 66.56
CA TYR A 334 43.61 -44.47 66.05
C TYR A 334 43.46 -44.38 64.52
N CYS A 335 43.85 -45.42 63.78
CA CYS A 335 43.65 -45.50 62.33
C CYS A 335 42.17 -45.42 61.94
N ASN A 336 41.28 -46.08 62.68
CA ASN A 336 39.83 -45.98 62.46
C ASN A 336 39.33 -44.57 62.75
N LYS A 337 39.79 -43.94 63.84
CA LYS A 337 39.41 -42.55 64.14
C LYS A 337 39.88 -41.58 63.05
N LEU A 338 41.10 -41.74 62.58
CA LEU A 338 41.65 -40.95 61.48
C LEU A 338 40.87 -41.18 60.18
N LYS A 339 40.46 -42.43 59.91
CA LYS A 339 39.61 -42.75 58.76
C LYS A 339 38.25 -42.07 58.85
N ASP A 340 37.60 -42.12 60.01
CA ASP A 340 36.32 -41.43 60.25
C ASP A 340 36.47 -39.92 60.06
N ASP A 341 37.57 -39.33 60.54
CA ASP A 341 37.84 -37.90 60.39
C ASP A 341 38.15 -37.53 58.93
N VAL A 342 38.85 -38.39 58.17
CA VAL A 342 39.05 -38.22 56.73
C VAL A 342 37.71 -38.30 55.98
N GLU A 343 36.81 -39.21 56.36
CA GLU A 343 35.48 -39.31 55.76
C GLU A 343 34.63 -38.06 56.04
N LYS A 344 34.68 -37.54 57.28
CA LYS A 344 34.02 -36.28 57.63
C LYS A 344 34.58 -35.09 56.85
N LEU A 345 35.91 -34.97 56.74
CA LEU A 345 36.54 -33.90 55.97
C LEU A 345 36.19 -33.99 54.48
N LYS A 346 36.14 -35.20 53.90
CA LYS A 346 35.67 -35.40 52.52
C LYS A 346 34.22 -34.98 52.35
N GLN A 347 33.34 -35.30 53.29
CA GLN A 347 31.95 -34.87 53.26
C GLN A 347 31.86 -33.33 53.31
N GLN A 348 32.59 -32.68 54.23
CA GLN A 348 32.64 -31.22 54.32
C GLN A 348 33.16 -30.56 53.04
N ILE A 349 34.20 -31.13 52.40
CA ILE A 349 34.69 -30.64 51.11
C ILE A 349 33.61 -30.78 50.03
N SER A 350 32.90 -31.92 50.00
CA SER A 350 31.80 -32.14 49.05
C SER A 350 30.67 -31.14 49.26
N ASP A 351 30.26 -30.91 50.51
CA ASP A 351 29.22 -29.95 50.88
C ASP A 351 29.63 -28.53 50.49
N LEU A 352 30.88 -28.12 50.78
CA LEU A 352 31.41 -26.81 50.38
C LEU A 352 31.44 -26.65 48.86
N GLN A 353 31.80 -27.70 48.10
CA GLN A 353 31.76 -27.67 46.63
C GLN A 353 30.34 -27.52 46.09
N VAL A 354 29.36 -28.18 46.71
CA VAL A 354 27.94 -28.02 46.35
C VAL A 354 27.47 -26.61 46.66
N CYS A 355 27.77 -26.08 47.86
CA CYS A 355 27.46 -24.71 48.25
C CYS A 355 28.09 -23.68 47.30
N ALA A 356 29.36 -23.84 46.91
CA ALA A 356 30.02 -22.96 45.97
C ALA A 356 29.35 -22.98 44.58
N LYS A 357 28.98 -24.16 44.08
CA LYS A 357 28.24 -24.29 42.81
C LYS A 357 26.86 -23.63 42.88
N LEU A 358 26.16 -23.77 44.01
CA LEU A 358 24.87 -23.12 44.21
C LEU A 358 25.01 -21.59 44.26
N PHE A 359 26.02 -21.08 44.97
CA PHE A 359 26.28 -19.64 45.05
C PHE A 359 26.57 -19.02 43.67
N VAL A 360 27.40 -19.67 42.85
CA VAL A 360 27.68 -19.22 41.48
C VAL A 360 26.39 -19.18 40.65
N LYS A 361 25.56 -20.23 40.72
CA LYS A 361 24.27 -20.27 40.00
C LYS A 361 23.32 -19.15 40.43
N ILE A 362 23.23 -18.88 41.73
CA ILE A 362 22.38 -17.80 42.26
C ILE A 362 22.91 -16.45 41.79
N SER A 363 24.23 -16.23 41.84
CA SER A 363 24.85 -14.98 41.36
C SER A 363 24.63 -14.76 39.86
N ASP A 364 24.76 -15.80 39.04
CA ASP A 364 24.49 -15.74 37.60
C ASP A 364 23.02 -15.43 37.30
N GLN A 365 22.11 -16.04 38.08
CA GLN A 365 20.67 -15.78 37.99
C GLN A 365 20.35 -14.32 38.34
N GLU A 366 20.85 -13.81 39.46
CA GLU A 366 20.67 -12.40 39.83
C GLU A 366 21.25 -11.44 38.79
N ARG A 367 22.37 -11.79 38.16
CA ARG A 367 22.98 -10.98 37.10
C ARG A 367 22.16 -10.99 35.82
N ALA A 368 21.50 -12.10 35.51
CA ALA A 368 20.57 -12.19 34.39
C ALA A 368 19.29 -11.40 34.67
N GLU A 369 18.75 -11.49 35.89
CA GLU A 369 17.58 -10.72 36.32
C GLU A 369 17.82 -9.21 36.30
N ARG A 370 18.99 -8.75 36.77
CA ARG A 370 19.39 -7.34 36.67
C ARG A 370 19.46 -6.86 35.23
N ARG A 371 20.09 -7.63 34.34
CA ARG A 371 20.14 -7.31 32.90
C ARG A 371 18.74 -7.25 32.28
N ASN A 372 17.86 -8.19 32.63
CA ASN A 372 16.48 -8.18 32.15
C ASN A 372 15.71 -6.95 32.67
N PHE A 373 15.92 -6.57 33.93
CA PHE A 373 15.31 -5.38 34.51
C PHE A 373 15.78 -4.10 33.82
N GLU A 374 17.08 -3.96 33.53
CA GLU A 374 17.63 -2.83 32.78
C GLU A 374 17.01 -2.74 31.37
N ILE A 375 16.93 -3.85 30.65
CA ILE A 375 16.29 -3.92 29.32
C ILE A 375 14.80 -3.54 29.41
N LEU A 376 14.08 -4.06 30.40
CA LEU A 376 12.67 -3.72 30.60
C LEU A 376 12.47 -2.22 30.86
N LYS A 377 13.34 -1.62 31.68
CA LYS A 377 13.31 -0.19 31.96
C LYS A 377 13.57 0.64 30.70
N GLU A 378 14.56 0.26 29.89
CA GLU A 378 14.80 0.93 28.61
C GLU A 378 13.62 0.81 27.64
N LEU A 379 12.97 -0.35 27.60
CA LEU A 379 11.78 -0.56 26.77
C LEU A 379 10.59 0.25 27.26
N GLU A 380 10.41 0.37 28.58
CA GLU A 380 9.39 1.20 29.20
C GLU A 380 9.62 2.69 28.90
N GLU A 381 10.85 3.17 29.01
CA GLU A 381 11.22 4.55 28.64
C GLU A 381 10.95 4.82 27.15
N LYS A 382 11.35 3.92 26.25
CA LYS A 382 11.05 4.03 24.81
C LYS A 382 9.54 3.99 24.54
N LEU A 383 8.79 3.17 25.26
CA LEU A 383 7.33 3.11 25.15
C LEU A 383 6.71 4.42 25.62
N MET A 384 7.18 4.99 26.73
CA MET A 384 6.70 6.27 27.24
C MET A 384 6.97 7.41 26.25
N GLU A 385 8.18 7.47 25.66
CA GLU A 385 8.52 8.47 24.64
C GLU A 385 7.68 8.35 23.37
N THR A 386 7.51 7.12 22.86
CA THR A 386 6.70 6.89 21.66
C THR A 386 5.23 7.20 21.90
N THR A 387 4.71 6.89 23.10
CA THR A 387 3.35 7.24 23.51
C THR A 387 3.18 8.76 23.62
N LYS A 388 4.14 9.48 24.22
CA LYS A 388 4.14 10.95 24.25
C LYS A 388 4.12 11.55 22.84
N LYS A 389 4.97 11.06 21.93
CA LYS A 389 4.99 11.49 20.52
C LYS A 389 3.67 11.20 19.80
N ALA A 390 3.07 10.03 20.03
CA ALA A 390 1.78 9.68 19.47
C ALA A 390 0.66 10.61 19.96
N ASN A 391 0.62 10.91 21.27
CA ASN A 391 -0.35 11.83 21.85
C ASN A 391 -0.22 13.24 21.27
N LEU A 392 1.01 13.76 21.12
CA LEU A 392 1.24 15.07 20.50
C LEU A 392 0.76 15.12 19.04
N CYS A 393 1.01 14.05 18.26
CA CYS A 393 0.48 13.94 16.90
C CYS A 393 -1.04 13.88 16.88
N GLU A 394 -1.67 13.18 17.83
CA GLU A 394 -3.12 13.10 17.94
C GLU A 394 -3.74 14.45 18.34
N GLU A 395 -3.12 15.19 19.25
CA GLU A 395 -3.51 16.55 19.63
C GLU A 395 -3.42 17.50 18.42
N SER A 396 -2.29 17.49 17.71
CA SER A 396 -2.11 18.29 16.50
C SER A 396 -3.12 17.92 15.40
N LEU A 397 -3.46 16.62 15.26
CA LEU A 397 -4.50 16.17 14.33
C LEU A 397 -5.88 16.66 14.76
N LYS A 398 -6.20 16.64 16.06
CA LYS A 398 -7.46 17.18 16.59
C LYS A 398 -7.57 18.68 16.36
N GLU A 399 -6.49 19.44 16.58
CA GLU A 399 -6.44 20.88 16.32
C GLU A 399 -6.62 21.20 14.83
N THR A 400 -5.87 20.55 13.95
CA THR A 400 -5.98 20.74 12.50
C THR A 400 -7.34 20.29 11.96
N SER A 401 -7.92 19.21 12.52
CA SER A 401 -9.27 18.76 12.19
C SER A 401 -10.34 19.76 12.64
N LYS A 402 -10.22 20.34 13.84
CA LYS A 402 -11.10 21.43 14.30
C LYS A 402 -10.99 22.66 13.40
N ALA A 403 -9.77 23.10 13.07
CA ALA A 403 -9.53 24.23 12.18
C ALA A 403 -10.14 23.99 10.79
N LEU A 404 -9.96 22.78 10.23
CA LEU A 404 -10.55 22.39 8.97
C LEU A 404 -12.08 22.34 9.03
N GLY A 405 -12.65 21.82 10.13
CA GLY A 405 -14.09 21.82 10.37
C GLY A 405 -14.69 23.23 10.45
N GLN A 406 -13.98 24.17 11.09
CA GLN A 406 -14.38 25.57 11.13
C GLN A 406 -14.37 26.17 9.72
N LYS A 407 -13.28 25.97 8.95
CA LYS A 407 -13.19 26.48 7.58
C LYS A 407 -14.24 25.90 6.64
N LYS A 408 -14.57 24.62 6.81
CA LYS A 408 -15.68 23.97 6.11
C LYS A 408 -17.03 24.63 6.45
N SER A 409 -17.27 24.92 7.72
CA SER A 409 -18.50 25.61 8.17
C SER A 409 -18.57 27.05 7.63
N ASP A 410 -17.46 27.80 7.67
CA ASP A 410 -17.36 29.15 7.10
C ASP A 410 -17.67 29.14 5.58
N MET A 411 -17.18 28.14 4.85
CA MET A 411 -17.45 27.97 3.42
C MET A 411 -18.91 27.58 3.14
N GLU A 412 -19.51 26.72 3.96
CA GLU A 412 -20.94 26.39 3.86
C GLU A 412 -21.80 27.65 4.09
N ALA A 413 -21.40 28.53 5.02
CA ALA A 413 -22.06 29.80 5.25
C ALA A 413 -21.90 30.77 4.06
N LEU A 414 -20.69 30.94 3.54
CA LEU A 414 -20.42 31.76 2.34
C LEU A 414 -21.20 31.25 1.13
N LEU A 415 -21.26 29.92 0.93
CA LEU A 415 -22.05 29.34 -0.15
C LEU A 415 -23.52 29.72 0.01
N LYS A 416 -24.09 29.57 1.21
CA LYS A 416 -25.49 29.93 1.49
C LYS A 416 -25.78 31.41 1.26
N GLU A 417 -24.81 32.29 1.52
CA GLU A 417 -24.94 33.74 1.32
C GLU A 417 -24.81 34.14 -0.16
N ILE A 418 -23.90 33.51 -0.89
CA ILE A 418 -23.61 33.82 -2.30
C ILE A 418 -24.63 33.18 -3.26
N SER A 419 -25.23 32.04 -2.90
CA SER A 419 -26.13 31.30 -3.78
C SER A 419 -27.61 31.49 -3.42
N SER A 420 -28.26 32.41 -4.13
CA SER A 420 -29.73 32.46 -4.25
C SER A 420 -30.28 31.46 -5.29
N ASN A 421 -29.43 30.66 -5.93
CA ASN A 421 -29.82 29.66 -6.92
C ASN A 421 -29.76 28.24 -6.32
N SER A 422 -30.94 27.66 -6.08
CA SER A 422 -31.13 26.39 -5.36
C SER A 422 -30.55 25.14 -6.06
N GLU A 423 -30.25 25.19 -7.36
CA GLU A 423 -29.91 24.00 -8.16
C GLU A 423 -28.45 23.54 -8.02
N ILE A 424 -27.49 24.47 -7.88
CA ILE A 424 -26.05 24.15 -7.78
C ILE A 424 -25.71 23.59 -6.37
N ILE A 425 -26.50 23.98 -5.36
CA ILE A 425 -26.34 23.52 -3.98
C ILE A 425 -26.76 22.04 -3.85
N GLU A 426 -27.81 21.60 -4.57
CA GLU A 426 -28.30 20.21 -4.57
C GLU A 426 -27.30 19.25 -5.22
N GLU A 427 -26.67 19.63 -6.33
CA GLU A 427 -25.65 18.82 -7.01
C GLU A 427 -24.39 18.61 -6.17
N LEU A 428 -24.03 19.60 -5.33
CA LEU A 428 -22.87 19.54 -4.43
C LEU A 428 -23.20 18.90 -3.07
N LYS A 429 -24.47 18.93 -2.63
CA LYS A 429 -24.96 18.26 -1.40
C LYS A 429 -25.27 16.78 -1.58
N GLY A 430 -25.41 16.27 -2.81
CA GLY A 430 -25.75 14.86 -3.08
C GLY A 430 -24.83 13.81 -2.44
N THR A 431 -23.64 14.20 -1.96
CA THR A 431 -22.70 13.33 -1.22
C THR A 431 -22.64 13.56 0.30
N GLY A 432 -23.54 14.37 0.88
CA GLY A 432 -23.79 14.46 2.33
C GLY A 432 -22.67 15.03 3.22
N GLN A 433 -21.42 15.05 2.76
CA GLN A 433 -20.28 15.64 3.46
C GLN A 433 -19.30 16.25 2.46
N ILE A 434 -18.96 17.53 2.64
CA ILE A 434 -17.85 18.16 1.93
C ILE A 434 -16.58 17.33 2.20
N THR A 435 -16.15 16.60 1.17
CA THR A 435 -14.90 15.81 1.13
C THR A 435 -13.80 16.68 0.51
N HIS A 436 -12.51 16.36 0.69
CA HIS A 436 -11.40 17.15 0.11
C HIS A 436 -11.54 17.37 -1.41
N HIS A 437 -12.09 16.39 -2.13
CA HIS A 437 -12.40 16.51 -3.56
C HIS A 437 -13.53 17.52 -3.84
N SER A 438 -14.53 17.56 -2.97
CA SER A 438 -15.64 18.50 -3.01
C SER A 438 -15.17 19.93 -2.69
N LEU A 439 -14.23 20.13 -1.74
CA LEU A 439 -13.59 21.43 -1.45
C LEU A 439 -12.91 22.05 -2.67
N VAL A 440 -12.14 21.27 -3.43
CA VAL A 440 -11.45 21.77 -4.64
C VAL A 440 -12.46 22.21 -5.70
N GLN A 441 -13.55 21.46 -5.86
CA GLN A 441 -14.64 21.83 -6.77
C GLN A 441 -15.37 23.10 -6.31
N PHE A 442 -15.59 23.27 -5.00
CA PHE A 442 -16.15 24.50 -4.43
C PHE A 442 -15.26 25.71 -4.67
N PHE A 443 -13.95 25.59 -4.46
CA PHE A 443 -13.02 26.71 -4.72
C PHE A 443 -13.01 27.14 -6.19
N GLY A 444 -13.04 26.18 -7.13
CA GLY A 444 -13.13 26.51 -8.55
C GLY A 444 -14.43 27.22 -8.93
N LEU A 445 -15.55 26.87 -8.28
CA LEU A 445 -16.83 27.57 -8.47
C LEU A 445 -16.81 28.97 -7.86
N LEU A 446 -16.30 29.12 -6.64
CA LEU A 446 -16.12 30.43 -5.99
C LEU A 446 -15.22 31.34 -6.81
N GLU A 447 -14.11 30.82 -7.35
CA GLU A 447 -13.20 31.58 -8.22
C GLU A 447 -13.91 32.05 -9.49
N LYS A 448 -14.67 31.16 -10.16
CA LYS A 448 -15.45 31.52 -11.34
C LYS A 448 -16.49 32.59 -11.03
N MET A 449 -17.23 32.44 -9.93
CA MET A 449 -18.27 33.40 -9.54
C MET A 449 -17.67 34.75 -9.12
N THR A 450 -16.56 34.76 -8.40
CA THR A 450 -15.84 35.98 -8.02
C THR A 450 -15.37 36.71 -9.27
N ASN A 451 -14.81 35.98 -10.24
CA ASN A 451 -14.40 36.56 -11.53
C ASN A 451 -15.61 37.13 -12.32
N GLU A 452 -16.76 36.47 -12.30
CA GLU A 452 -17.99 36.98 -12.93
C GLU A 452 -18.54 38.24 -12.23
N LEU A 453 -18.52 38.28 -10.90
CA LEU A 453 -18.91 39.46 -10.11
C LEU A 453 -17.97 40.64 -10.36
N LEU A 454 -16.65 40.40 -10.36
CA LEU A 454 -15.64 41.41 -10.69
C LEU A 454 -15.82 41.93 -12.12
N LEU A 455 -16.14 41.04 -13.07
CA LEU A 455 -16.43 41.44 -14.44
C LEU A 455 -17.68 42.33 -14.51
N LYS A 456 -18.76 41.95 -13.83
CA LYS A 456 -19.98 42.78 -13.75
C LYS A 456 -19.72 44.15 -13.12
N GLU A 457 -18.96 44.20 -12.03
CA GLU A 457 -18.58 45.47 -11.41
C GLU A 457 -17.72 46.33 -12.34
N SER A 458 -16.75 45.73 -13.05
CA SER A 458 -15.92 46.47 -14.02
C SER A 458 -16.76 47.09 -15.13
N VAL A 459 -17.79 46.39 -15.61
CA VAL A 459 -18.74 46.88 -16.61
C VAL A 459 -19.63 47.98 -16.03
N LEU A 460 -20.13 47.82 -14.79
CA LEU A 460 -20.93 48.86 -14.12
C LEU A 460 -20.11 50.13 -13.87
N ARG A 461 -18.83 50.00 -13.50
CA ARG A 461 -17.91 51.15 -13.38
C ARG A 461 -17.66 51.82 -14.72
N TYR A 462 -17.44 51.05 -15.79
CA TYR A 462 -17.31 51.58 -17.14
C TYR A 462 -18.54 52.40 -17.56
N ILE A 463 -19.74 51.88 -17.32
CA ILE A 463 -21.02 52.58 -17.59
C ILE A 463 -21.17 53.82 -16.69
N SER A 464 -20.71 53.77 -15.45
CA SER A 464 -20.79 54.92 -14.53
C SER A 464 -19.80 56.03 -14.88
N THR A 465 -18.65 55.71 -15.49
CA THR A 465 -17.65 56.68 -15.96
C THR A 465 -18.00 57.36 -17.29
N GLU A 466 -18.97 56.85 -18.05
CA GLU A 466 -19.47 57.50 -19.28
C GLU A 466 -20.26 58.80 -19.01
N GLY A 467 -20.53 59.15 -17.74
CA GLY A 467 -21.29 60.34 -17.33
C GLY A 467 -20.51 61.46 -16.65
N SER A 468 -19.19 61.32 -16.42
CA SER A 468 -18.40 62.39 -15.76
C SER A 468 -16.96 62.42 -16.27
N ASP A 469 -16.59 63.51 -16.93
CA ASP A 469 -15.21 63.85 -17.31
C ASP A 469 -14.38 64.19 -16.05
N GLU A 470 -13.87 63.19 -15.34
CA GLU A 470 -12.68 63.35 -14.49
C GLU A 470 -12.04 61.97 -14.17
N PRO A 471 -10.72 61.78 -14.34
CA PRO A 471 -10.08 60.48 -14.11
C PRO A 471 -9.89 60.24 -12.61
N GLN A 472 -10.73 59.39 -12.01
CA GLN A 472 -10.47 58.88 -10.65
C GLN A 472 -9.41 57.77 -10.64
N PRO A 473 -8.47 57.77 -9.67
CA PRO A 473 -7.47 56.73 -9.54
C PRO A 473 -8.12 55.38 -9.19
N PHE A 474 -7.61 54.32 -9.82
CA PHE A 474 -8.13 52.96 -9.71
C PHE A 474 -7.97 52.43 -8.28
N THR A 475 -9.07 52.31 -7.55
CA THR A 475 -9.15 51.61 -6.27
C THR A 475 -9.75 50.22 -6.49
N SER A 476 -8.95 49.18 -6.26
CA SER A 476 -9.37 47.79 -6.44
C SER A 476 -10.45 47.43 -5.41
N PRO A 477 -11.64 46.92 -5.82
CA PRO A 477 -12.74 46.61 -4.90
C PRO A 477 -12.42 45.44 -3.94
N LEU A 478 -11.44 44.60 -4.30
CA LEU A 478 -10.95 43.50 -3.46
C LEU A 478 -10.02 43.98 -2.34
N LEU A 479 -9.47 45.18 -2.49
CA LEU A 479 -8.75 45.92 -1.46
C LEU A 479 -9.60 47.13 -1.12
N GLY A 480 -10.77 46.89 -0.53
CA GLY A 480 -11.52 47.97 0.12
C GLY A 480 -10.58 48.72 1.06
N ASP A 481 -10.63 50.07 1.00
CA ASP A 481 -9.85 51.04 1.78
C ASP A 481 -8.53 50.50 2.34
N THR A 482 -7.41 50.94 1.79
CA THR A 482 -6.06 50.75 2.36
C THR A 482 -5.94 51.37 3.76
N GLY A 483 -6.52 50.71 4.75
CA GLY A 483 -6.45 50.96 6.18
C GLY A 483 -6.20 49.68 6.99
N LEU A 484 -6.06 48.52 6.34
CA LEU A 484 -5.80 47.22 7.00
C LEU A 484 -4.58 46.45 6.46
N ILE A 485 -3.69 47.10 5.72
CA ILE A 485 -2.31 46.65 5.66
C ILE A 485 -1.62 47.36 6.83
N GLN A 486 -1.63 46.72 8.00
CA GLN A 486 -0.60 46.99 8.99
C GLN A 486 0.72 46.80 8.23
N GLU A 487 1.53 47.85 8.14
CA GLU A 487 2.90 47.74 7.65
C GLU A 487 3.52 46.52 8.31
N MET A 488 3.69 45.45 7.53
CA MET A 488 4.41 44.28 8.00
C MET A 488 5.85 44.75 8.16
N ASP A 489 6.22 44.98 9.41
CA ASP A 489 7.58 45.26 9.82
C ASP A 489 8.50 44.18 9.22
N GLN A 490 9.30 44.59 8.24
CA GLN A 490 10.23 43.69 7.52
C GLN A 490 11.25 43.04 8.46
N ALA A 491 11.32 43.48 9.73
CA ALA A 491 12.13 42.88 10.78
C ALA A 491 11.64 41.51 11.28
N GLN A 492 10.40 41.08 10.98
CA GLN A 492 9.87 39.78 11.46
C GLN A 492 10.00 38.61 10.47
N LEU A 493 10.39 38.86 9.20
CA LEU A 493 10.51 37.82 8.17
C LEU A 493 11.89 37.15 8.09
N PHE A 494 12.87 37.62 8.87
CA PHE A 494 14.17 36.98 8.99
C PHE A 494 14.41 36.57 10.45
N PRO A 495 14.59 35.27 10.76
CA PRO A 495 15.06 34.91 12.09
C PRO A 495 16.43 35.54 12.30
N LYS A 496 16.56 36.31 13.39
CA LYS A 496 17.83 36.92 13.83
C LYS A 496 18.87 35.80 13.98
N PRO A 497 20.07 35.90 13.39
CA PRO A 497 21.09 34.88 13.59
C PRO A 497 21.45 34.81 15.08
N PRO A 498 21.73 33.62 15.63
CA PRO A 498 22.05 33.46 17.03
C PRO A 498 23.32 34.26 17.37
N PRO A 499 23.40 34.84 18.59
CA PRO A 499 24.59 35.57 19.01
C PRO A 499 25.77 34.60 19.05
N LEU A 500 26.84 34.96 18.33
CA LEU A 500 28.17 34.40 18.54
C LEU A 500 28.63 34.89 19.91
N ASP A 501 28.55 34.02 20.91
CA ASP A 501 29.43 34.19 22.05
C ASP A 501 29.88 32.86 22.67
N SER A 502 31.12 32.89 23.12
CA SER A 502 31.90 31.87 23.82
C SER A 502 32.42 30.67 22.99
N THR A 503 33.67 30.84 22.56
CA THR A 503 34.74 29.85 22.66
C THR A 503 34.60 28.94 23.88
N VAL A 504 34.32 27.65 23.70
CA VAL A 504 34.73 26.59 24.64
C VAL A 504 35.04 25.31 23.84
N ASP A 505 36.34 25.01 23.80
CA ASP A 505 37.03 23.73 23.70
C ASP A 505 36.35 22.51 23.05
N VAL A 506 36.88 22.14 21.88
CA VAL A 506 36.84 20.77 21.35
C VAL A 506 38.28 20.24 21.35
N ILE A 507 38.68 19.63 22.47
CA ILE A 507 39.65 18.54 22.49
C ILE A 507 39.03 17.48 23.41
N ASP A 508 38.38 16.48 22.80
CA ASP A 508 38.44 15.07 23.20
C ASP A 508 37.28 14.29 22.55
N ALA A 509 37.60 13.60 21.45
CA ALA A 509 36.94 12.36 21.03
C ALA A 509 37.68 11.78 19.81
N CYS A 510 38.93 11.37 20.04
CA CYS A 510 39.61 10.35 19.25
C CYS A 510 40.23 9.34 20.21
N GLU A 511 39.38 8.47 20.77
CA GLU A 511 39.71 7.09 21.16
C GLU A 511 38.50 6.18 20.90
#